data_AF-A0A537LV32-F1
#
_entry.id   AF-A0A537LV32-F1
#
_cell.length_a   1.000
_cell.length_b   1.000
_cell.length_c   1.000
_cell.angle_alpha   90.00
_cell.angle_beta   90.00
_cell.angle_gamma   90.00
#
_symmetry.space_group_name_H-M   'P 1'
#
loop_
_entity.id
_entity.type
_entity.pdbx_description
1 polymer ?
#
loop_
_entity_poly.entity_id
_entity_poly.type
_entity_poly.pdbx_seq_one_letter_code
_entity_poly.pdbx_strand_id
1 'polypeptide(L)'
;MQGFLESASAILAQSERRVETAAQNVSNVATPGYKRKVDFAELVQGSTTLSSFADLKAGKEVETGSMTDLAITGDGFFAVKSGDETLYTRHGQLRRDGEGRLVTEAGMALQGADGGDIAIGEGAFEIGSDGTVLQNGSPVARIAITGFADLAMLDDAGGGLLRAAAGASGEPASGTIRQGAYEASNVSTGDEMVTIMESLRRAESAQRLTSPRPACSRRSGRWTSSPTISPISTRPPSSGRRCASRSWCRRHRPRAARPGRRRRRG
;
A
#
# COMPACT_ATOMS: atom_id res chain seq x y z
N MET A 1 -7.49 21.08 24.91
CA MET A 1 -7.17 21.36 23.49
C MET A 1 -6.02 20.51 22.96
N GLN A 2 -5.09 20.06 23.81
CA GLN A 2 -3.91 19.27 23.41
C GLN A 2 -4.26 17.88 22.81
N GLY A 3 -5.13 17.09 23.46
CA GLY A 3 -5.52 15.77 22.93
C GLY A 3 -6.27 15.77 21.58
N PHE A 4 -6.88 16.90 21.20
CA PHE A 4 -7.52 17.03 19.88
C PHE A 4 -6.49 17.23 18.75
N LEU A 5 -5.42 17.96 19.03
CA LEU A 5 -4.32 18.13 18.07
C LEU A 5 -3.51 16.84 17.93
N GLU A 6 -3.25 16.12 19.03
CA GLU A 6 -2.55 14.84 19.02
C GLU A 6 -3.29 13.77 18.21
N SER A 7 -4.61 13.68 18.40
CA SER A 7 -5.46 12.77 17.60
C SER A 7 -5.51 13.18 16.13
N ALA A 8 -5.62 14.48 15.83
CA ALA A 8 -5.59 14.95 14.45
C ALA A 8 -4.23 14.65 13.78
N SER A 9 -3.10 14.83 14.47
CA SER A 9 -1.78 14.47 13.93
C SER A 9 -1.60 12.97 13.75
N ALA A 10 -2.15 12.14 14.66
CA ALA A 10 -2.09 10.69 14.54
C ALA A 10 -2.90 10.18 13.33
N ILE A 11 -4.09 10.75 13.10
CA ILE A 11 -4.90 10.43 11.92
C ILE A 11 -4.17 10.82 10.64
N LEU A 12 -3.55 12.00 10.60
CA LEU A 12 -2.77 12.44 9.43
C LEU A 12 -1.62 11.47 9.15
N ALA A 13 -0.80 11.18 10.16
CA ALA A 13 0.34 10.27 10.02
C ALA A 13 -0.10 8.87 9.57
N GLN A 14 -1.20 8.34 10.12
CA GLN A 14 -1.74 7.05 9.70
C GLN A 14 -2.27 7.08 8.27
N SER A 15 -2.95 8.15 7.88
CA SER A 15 -3.49 8.29 6.52
C SER A 15 -2.40 8.41 5.47
N GLU A 16 -1.30 9.10 5.76
CA GLU A 16 -0.14 9.21 4.88
C GLU A 16 0.52 7.84 4.68
N ARG A 17 0.73 7.08 5.75
CA ARG A 17 1.28 5.72 5.62
C ARG A 17 0.40 4.79 4.80
N ARG A 18 -0.93 4.84 5.00
CA ARG A 18 -1.86 4.02 4.21
C ARG A 18 -1.83 4.38 2.73
N VAL A 19 -1.65 5.65 2.38
CA VAL A 19 -1.48 6.07 0.98
C VAL A 19 -0.16 5.53 0.44
N GLU A 20 0.93 5.62 1.21
CA GLU A 20 2.24 5.10 0.80
C GLU A 20 2.21 3.58 0.56
N THR A 21 1.69 2.82 1.52
CA THR A 21 1.59 1.36 1.41
C THR A 21 0.69 0.95 0.25
N ALA A 22 -0.44 1.64 0.05
CA ALA A 22 -1.31 1.37 -1.09
C ALA A 22 -0.66 1.74 -2.43
N ALA A 23 0.09 2.84 -2.49
CA ALA A 23 0.85 3.20 -3.68
C ALA A 23 1.94 2.16 -4.00
N GLN A 24 2.64 1.67 -2.98
CA GLN A 24 3.62 0.60 -3.13
C GLN A 24 2.96 -0.71 -3.61
N ASN A 25 1.79 -1.06 -3.08
CA ASN A 25 1.02 -2.22 -3.53
C ASN A 25 0.63 -2.08 -5.01
N VAL A 26 0.09 -0.93 -5.42
CA VAL A 26 -0.29 -0.66 -6.81
C VAL A 26 0.91 -0.76 -7.76
N SER A 27 2.07 -0.24 -7.35
CA SER A 27 3.30 -0.32 -8.16
C SER A 27 3.74 -1.76 -8.41
N ASN A 28 3.59 -2.63 -7.41
CA ASN A 28 4.02 -4.03 -7.48
C ASN A 28 2.92 -5.01 -7.88
N VAL A 29 1.76 -4.54 -8.36
CA VAL A 29 0.66 -5.43 -8.77
C VAL A 29 1.03 -6.36 -9.92
N ALA A 30 1.94 -5.92 -10.79
CA ALA A 30 2.44 -6.71 -11.91
C ALA A 30 3.65 -7.58 -11.54
N THR A 31 4.22 -7.40 -10.34
CA THR A 31 5.40 -8.13 -9.90
C THR A 31 4.99 -9.54 -9.45
N PRO A 32 5.54 -10.60 -10.06
CA PRO A 32 5.24 -11.98 -9.67
C PRO A 32 5.61 -12.25 -8.20
N GLY A 33 4.80 -13.03 -7.49
CA GLY A 33 5.08 -13.42 -6.12
C GLY A 33 5.03 -12.27 -5.10
N TYR A 34 4.71 -11.03 -5.51
CA TYR A 34 4.62 -9.90 -4.59
C TYR A 34 3.45 -10.07 -3.63
N LYS A 35 3.76 -9.94 -2.34
CA LYS A 35 2.80 -10.02 -1.24
C LYS A 35 2.39 -8.63 -0.81
N ARG A 36 1.08 -8.38 -0.87
CA ARG A 36 0.41 -7.15 -0.47
C ARG A 36 0.83 -6.75 0.94
N LYS A 37 1.19 -5.50 1.12
CA LYS A 37 1.47 -4.94 2.43
C LYS A 37 0.22 -4.39 3.08
N VAL A 38 0.08 -4.63 4.37
CA VAL A 38 -1.01 -4.12 5.21
C VAL A 38 -0.44 -3.38 6.41
N ASP A 39 -0.95 -2.17 6.64
CA ASP A 39 -0.56 -1.35 7.79
C ASP A 39 -1.44 -1.65 9.00
N PHE A 40 -0.78 -1.89 10.13
CA PHE A 40 -1.38 -1.97 11.45
C PHE A 40 -1.00 -0.75 12.28
N ALA A 41 -1.99 -0.20 12.98
CA ALA A 41 -1.80 0.90 13.91
C ALA A 41 -2.18 0.43 15.30
N GLU A 42 -1.18 0.34 16.18
CA GLU A 42 -1.37 -0.03 17.58
C GLU A 42 -1.19 1.21 18.46
N LEU A 43 -2.13 1.42 19.40
CA LEU A 43 -2.00 2.45 20.41
C LEU A 43 -1.49 1.81 21.70
N VAL A 44 -0.18 1.92 21.96
CA VAL A 44 0.46 1.38 23.16
C VAL A 44 0.86 2.53 24.07
N GLN A 45 0.27 2.60 25.26
CA GLN A 45 0.59 3.59 26.30
C GLN A 45 0.60 5.06 25.81
N GLY A 46 -0.34 5.43 24.93
CA GLY A 46 -0.45 6.78 24.39
C GLY A 46 0.54 7.10 23.25
N SER A 47 1.42 6.16 22.88
CA SER A 47 2.21 6.22 21.65
C SER A 47 1.53 5.39 20.57
N THR A 48 1.39 5.95 19.36
CA THR A 48 0.87 5.20 18.21
C THR A 48 2.05 4.56 17.48
N THR A 49 2.18 3.24 17.61
CA THR A 49 3.14 2.46 16.82
C THR A 49 2.46 2.04 15.53
N LEU A 50 3.09 2.37 14.42
CA LEU A 50 2.63 2.02 13.09
C LEU A 50 3.60 0.98 12.52
N SER A 51 3.11 -0.20 12.18
CA SER A 51 3.88 -1.29 11.58
C SER A 51 3.20 -1.80 10.31
N SER A 52 3.98 -2.36 9.40
CA SER A 52 3.48 -2.92 8.15
C SER A 52 3.90 -4.37 8.03
N PHE A 53 2.99 -5.25 7.63
CA PHE A 53 3.25 -6.68 7.44
C PHE A 53 2.85 -7.11 6.02
N ALA A 54 3.51 -8.14 5.50
CA ALA A 54 3.12 -8.77 4.25
C ALA A 54 1.93 -9.72 4.48
N ASP A 55 0.87 -9.60 3.67
CA ASP A 55 -0.21 -10.58 3.59
C ASP A 55 0.28 -11.77 2.77
N LEU A 56 0.63 -12.85 3.45
CA LEU A 56 1.26 -14.04 2.87
C LEU A 56 0.28 -15.00 2.20
N LYS A 57 -0.99 -14.61 2.03
CA LYS A 57 -1.95 -15.36 1.22
C LYS A 57 -1.43 -15.61 -0.19
N ALA A 58 -1.73 -16.79 -0.72
CA ALA A 58 -1.39 -17.15 -2.09
C ALA A 58 -2.11 -16.22 -3.09
N GLY A 59 -1.37 -15.79 -4.11
CA GLY A 59 -1.91 -15.11 -5.28
C GLY A 59 -2.49 -16.10 -6.29
N LYS A 60 -2.93 -15.58 -7.43
CA LYS A 60 -3.40 -16.40 -8.55
C LYS A 60 -2.20 -16.98 -9.29
N GLU A 61 -2.23 -18.26 -9.62
CA GLU A 61 -1.23 -18.85 -10.51
C GLU A 61 -1.53 -18.53 -11.98
N VAL A 62 -0.49 -18.15 -12.73
CA VAL A 62 -0.56 -17.80 -14.16
C VAL A 62 0.39 -18.69 -14.94
N GLU A 63 -0.15 -19.39 -15.93
CA GLU A 63 0.63 -20.23 -16.83
C GLU A 63 1.30 -19.38 -17.92
N THR A 64 2.61 -19.59 -18.12
CA THR A 64 3.42 -18.92 -19.16
C THR A 64 3.93 -19.89 -20.20
N GLY A 65 4.14 -21.15 -19.84
CA GLY A 65 4.81 -22.15 -20.67
C GLY A 65 6.33 -22.00 -20.75
N SER A 66 6.94 -21.04 -20.03
CA SER A 66 8.40 -20.91 -19.98
C SER A 66 9.02 -21.92 -19.03
N MET A 67 10.09 -22.60 -19.46
CA MET A 67 10.77 -23.61 -18.63
C MET A 67 11.41 -23.03 -17.36
N THR A 68 11.72 -21.74 -17.36
CA THR A 68 12.36 -21.03 -16.24
C THR A 68 11.36 -20.42 -15.25
N ASP A 69 10.07 -20.45 -15.57
CA ASP A 69 9.03 -19.93 -14.69
C ASP A 69 8.54 -21.06 -13.78
N LEU A 70 8.59 -20.81 -12.47
CA LEU A 70 8.20 -21.74 -11.44
C LEU A 70 7.12 -21.14 -10.54
N ALA A 71 6.14 -21.96 -10.19
CA ALA A 71 5.15 -21.63 -9.17
C ALA A 71 5.21 -22.66 -8.05
N ILE A 72 4.97 -22.23 -6.82
CA ILE A 72 4.82 -23.15 -5.69
C ILE A 72 3.33 -23.27 -5.40
N THR A 73 2.79 -24.48 -5.53
CA THR A 73 1.45 -24.82 -5.07
C THR A 73 1.52 -25.29 -3.62
N GLY A 74 0.83 -24.56 -2.73
CA GLY A 74 0.82 -24.81 -1.29
C GLY A 74 1.79 -23.92 -0.53
N ASP A 75 2.18 -24.36 0.67
CA ASP A 75 3.06 -23.60 1.56
C ASP A 75 4.54 -23.80 1.21
N GLY A 76 5.33 -22.73 1.38
CA GLY A 76 6.77 -22.76 1.15
C GLY A 76 7.28 -21.61 0.28
N PHE A 77 8.54 -21.25 0.40
CA PHE A 77 9.17 -20.15 -0.31
C PHE A 77 10.44 -20.66 -1.01
N PHE A 78 10.80 -20.04 -2.13
CA PHE A 78 12.10 -20.24 -2.74
C PHE A 78 13.16 -19.53 -1.90
N ALA A 79 14.23 -20.23 -1.56
CA ALA A 79 15.41 -19.62 -0.98
C ALA A 79 16.30 -19.05 -2.10
N VAL A 80 16.61 -17.76 -2.04
CA VAL A 80 17.49 -17.06 -2.98
C VAL A 80 18.63 -16.41 -2.21
N LYS A 81 19.82 -16.41 -2.79
CA LYS A 81 21.02 -15.87 -2.17
C LYS A 81 21.46 -14.58 -2.84
N SER A 82 21.64 -13.54 -2.02
CA SER A 82 22.14 -12.23 -2.42
C SER A 82 23.45 -11.98 -1.66
N GLY A 83 24.59 -12.29 -2.30
CA GLY A 83 25.89 -12.26 -1.61
C GLY A 83 25.93 -13.29 -0.49
N ASP A 84 26.09 -12.86 0.76
CA ASP A 84 26.11 -13.74 1.94
C ASP A 84 24.74 -13.89 2.62
N GLU A 85 23.72 -13.17 2.16
CA GLU A 85 22.39 -13.17 2.75
C GLU A 85 21.44 -14.11 1.98
N THR A 86 20.72 -14.97 2.72
CA THR A 86 19.62 -15.78 2.19
C THR A 86 18.30 -15.06 2.41
N LEU A 87 17.60 -14.79 1.32
CA LEU A 87 16.26 -14.21 1.28
C LEU A 87 15.27 -15.25 0.76
N TYR A 88 13.99 -15.04 1.05
CA TYR A 88 12.91 -15.94 0.67
C TYR A 88 11.93 -15.24 -0.25
N THR A 89 11.43 -15.93 -1.26
CA THR A 89 10.49 -15.32 -2.19
C THR A 89 9.49 -16.33 -2.77
N ARG A 90 8.34 -15.82 -3.21
CA ARG A 90 7.41 -16.54 -4.08
C ARG A 90 7.60 -16.17 -5.56
N HIS A 91 8.53 -15.25 -5.86
CA HIS A 91 8.82 -14.85 -7.23
C HIS A 91 9.57 -15.99 -7.94
N GLY A 92 8.87 -16.69 -8.82
CA GLY A 92 9.45 -17.81 -9.56
C GLY A 92 9.71 -17.54 -11.03
N GLN A 93 9.67 -16.27 -11.50
CA GLN A 93 10.27 -15.95 -12.79
C GLN A 93 11.79 -15.91 -12.61
N LEU A 94 12.47 -16.89 -13.19
CA LEU A 94 13.92 -17.03 -13.12
C LEU A 94 14.51 -16.90 -14.52
N ARG A 95 15.80 -16.59 -14.56
CA ARG A 95 16.61 -16.58 -15.76
C ARG A 95 17.85 -17.39 -15.50
N ARG A 96 18.38 -18.00 -16.55
CA ARG A 96 19.69 -18.64 -16.50
C ARG A 96 20.80 -17.63 -16.75
N ASP A 97 21.80 -17.58 -15.88
CA ASP A 97 23.00 -16.74 -16.06
C ASP A 97 24.04 -17.39 -17.00
N GLY A 98 25.14 -16.68 -17.27
CA GLY A 98 26.21 -17.17 -18.17
C GLY A 98 26.98 -18.35 -17.60
N GLU A 99 26.97 -18.51 -16.28
CA GLU A 99 27.56 -19.61 -15.52
C GLU A 99 26.61 -20.83 -15.41
N GLY A 100 25.38 -20.70 -15.93
CA GLY A 100 24.37 -21.74 -15.93
C GLY A 100 23.50 -21.80 -14.67
N ARG A 101 23.65 -20.87 -13.73
CA ARG A 101 22.83 -20.80 -12.52
C ARG A 101 21.46 -20.20 -12.80
N LEU A 102 20.47 -20.69 -12.06
CA LEU A 102 19.15 -20.05 -12.02
C LEU A 102 19.21 -18.85 -11.10
N VAL A 103 19.01 -17.67 -11.67
CA VAL A 103 19.01 -16.38 -10.98
C VAL A 103 17.67 -15.68 -11.15
N THR A 104 17.29 -14.88 -10.15
CA THR A 104 16.17 -13.93 -10.27
C THR A 104 16.54 -12.78 -11.21
N GLU A 105 15.57 -11.93 -11.57
CA GLU A 105 15.83 -10.70 -12.35
C GLU A 105 16.86 -9.79 -11.68
N ALA A 106 16.87 -9.75 -10.34
CA ALA A 106 17.84 -8.99 -9.54
C ALA A 106 19.22 -9.68 -9.42
N GLY A 107 19.44 -10.82 -10.07
CA GLY A 107 20.72 -11.54 -10.06
C GLY A 107 20.99 -12.40 -8.83
N MET A 108 19.99 -12.62 -7.97
CA MET A 108 20.12 -13.49 -6.80
C MET A 108 20.00 -14.96 -7.23
N ALA A 109 20.91 -15.81 -6.77
CA ALA A 109 20.97 -17.22 -7.16
C ALA A 109 19.98 -18.07 -6.36
N LEU A 110 19.21 -18.90 -7.05
CA LEU A 110 18.31 -19.87 -6.43
C LEU A 110 19.11 -20.94 -5.68
N GLN A 111 18.75 -21.19 -4.44
CA GLN A 111 19.40 -22.18 -3.58
C GLN A 111 18.73 -23.56 -3.71
N GLY A 112 19.56 -24.60 -3.69
CA GLY A 112 19.14 -25.98 -3.60
C GLY A 112 18.99 -26.47 -2.17
N ALA A 113 18.29 -27.60 -2.02
CA ALA A 113 18.06 -28.25 -0.73
C ALA A 113 19.37 -28.65 -0.02
N ASP A 114 20.45 -28.87 -0.77
CA ASP A 114 21.77 -29.21 -0.26
C ASP A 114 22.63 -27.98 0.12
N GLY A 115 22.09 -26.75 -0.01
CA GLY A 115 22.76 -25.51 0.40
C GLY A 115 23.73 -24.89 -0.62
N GLY A 116 23.62 -25.25 -1.90
CA GLY A 116 24.38 -24.67 -3.01
C GLY A 116 23.50 -23.99 -4.07
N ASP A 117 24.12 -23.19 -4.94
CA ASP A 117 23.44 -22.57 -6.09
C ASP A 117 22.96 -23.63 -7.09
N ILE A 118 21.72 -23.50 -7.58
CA ILE A 118 21.19 -24.38 -8.62
C ILE A 118 21.82 -24.00 -9.96
N ALA A 119 22.74 -24.83 -10.45
CA ALA A 119 23.35 -24.72 -11.77
C ALA A 119 22.82 -25.80 -12.72
N ILE A 120 22.44 -25.38 -13.93
CA ILE A 120 21.93 -26.22 -15.01
C ILE A 120 22.83 -26.04 -16.23
N GLY A 121 23.29 -27.14 -16.82
CA GLY A 121 24.11 -27.13 -18.05
C GLY A 121 23.30 -26.73 -19.28
N GLU A 122 23.91 -26.57 -20.46
CA GLU A 122 23.17 -26.18 -21.68
C GLU A 122 22.10 -27.21 -22.10
N GLY A 123 21.00 -26.73 -22.68
CA GLY A 123 19.90 -27.56 -23.17
C GLY A 123 18.61 -27.48 -22.35
N ALA A 124 17.68 -28.39 -22.66
CA ALA A 124 16.39 -28.49 -21.99
C ALA A 124 16.56 -29.10 -20.59
N PHE A 125 15.77 -28.62 -19.64
CA PHE A 125 15.69 -29.14 -18.29
C PHE A 125 14.23 -29.21 -17.85
N GLU A 126 13.93 -30.17 -16.99
CA GLU A 126 12.60 -30.40 -16.44
C GLU A 126 12.69 -30.31 -14.93
N ILE A 127 11.67 -29.75 -14.30
CA ILE A 127 11.61 -29.67 -12.83
C ILE A 127 10.42 -30.51 -12.37
N GLY A 128 10.73 -31.55 -11.60
CA GLY A 128 9.75 -32.39 -10.95
C GLY A 128 8.95 -31.63 -9.90
N SER A 129 7.76 -32.14 -9.58
CA SER A 129 6.87 -31.52 -8.58
C SER A 129 7.46 -31.45 -7.17
N ASP A 130 8.45 -32.29 -6.89
CA ASP A 130 9.22 -32.37 -5.65
C ASP A 130 10.43 -31.41 -5.61
N GLY A 131 10.60 -30.61 -6.67
CA GLY A 131 11.71 -29.68 -6.87
C GLY A 131 12.97 -30.31 -7.44
N THR A 132 12.94 -31.58 -7.83
CA THR A 132 14.10 -32.24 -8.47
C THR A 132 14.29 -31.70 -9.89
N VAL A 133 15.46 -31.16 -10.16
CA VAL A 133 15.87 -30.65 -11.47
C VAL A 133 16.50 -31.79 -12.26
N LEU A 134 15.86 -32.17 -13.36
CA LEU A 134 16.30 -33.19 -14.30
C LEU A 134 16.89 -32.53 -15.54
N GLN A 135 18.06 -33.00 -15.96
CA GLN A 135 18.68 -32.62 -17.22
C GLN A 135 18.97 -33.88 -18.03
N ASN A 136 18.45 -33.94 -19.27
CA ASN A 136 18.56 -35.13 -20.13
C ASN A 136 18.14 -36.43 -19.41
N GLY A 137 17.13 -36.35 -18.53
CA GLY A 137 16.64 -37.49 -17.74
C GLY A 137 17.45 -37.86 -16.51
N SER A 138 18.55 -37.15 -16.19
CA SER A 138 19.35 -37.37 -14.98
C SER A 138 19.10 -36.27 -13.94
N PRO A 139 18.96 -36.58 -12.65
CA PRO A 139 18.85 -35.57 -11.58
C PRO A 139 20.17 -34.85 -11.38
N VAL A 140 20.14 -33.52 -11.49
CA VAL A 140 21.32 -32.64 -11.32
C VAL A 140 21.30 -31.93 -9.99
N ALA A 141 20.13 -31.45 -9.56
CA ALA A 141 19.96 -30.68 -8.33
C ALA A 141 18.53 -30.80 -7.80
N ARG A 142 18.29 -30.28 -6.59
CA ARG A 142 16.94 -30.16 -6.02
C ARG A 142 16.73 -28.77 -5.44
N ILE A 143 15.66 -28.10 -5.83
CA ILE A 143 15.32 -26.74 -5.37
C ILE A 143 14.91 -26.78 -3.89
N ALA A 144 15.41 -25.84 -3.09
CA ALA A 144 14.97 -25.68 -1.71
C ALA A 144 13.59 -25.02 -1.67
N ILE A 145 12.62 -25.71 -1.06
CA ILE A 145 11.33 -25.16 -0.69
C ILE A 145 11.30 -25.04 0.83
N THR A 146 11.31 -23.81 1.31
CA THR A 146 11.45 -23.51 2.73
C THR A 146 10.13 -22.97 3.30
N GLY A 147 9.62 -23.61 4.34
CA GLY A 147 8.47 -23.16 5.12
C GLY A 147 8.89 -22.56 6.46
N PHE A 148 8.00 -21.78 7.04
CA PHE A 148 8.19 -21.18 8.36
C PHE A 148 6.97 -21.49 9.22
N ALA A 149 7.21 -21.92 10.46
CA ALA A 149 6.13 -22.20 11.42
C ALA A 149 5.45 -20.90 11.88
N ASP A 150 6.24 -19.84 12.09
CA ASP A 150 5.74 -18.52 12.42
C ASP A 150 6.06 -17.53 11.29
N LEU A 151 5.01 -17.21 10.54
CA LEU A 151 5.08 -16.26 9.45
C LEU A 151 5.27 -14.80 9.92
N ALA A 152 5.01 -14.50 11.19
CA ALA A 152 5.22 -13.16 11.75
C ALA A 152 6.71 -12.82 11.95
N MET A 153 7.59 -13.84 11.90
CA MET A 153 9.04 -13.64 11.93
C MET A 153 9.65 -13.37 10.55
N LEU A 154 8.83 -13.25 9.51
CA LEU A 154 9.26 -12.87 8.17
C LEU A 154 9.07 -11.36 8.00
N ASP A 155 10.18 -10.65 7.91
CA ASP A 155 10.21 -9.23 7.59
C ASP A 155 10.29 -9.03 6.08
N ASP A 156 9.65 -7.99 5.56
CA ASP A 156 9.78 -7.63 4.14
C ASP A 156 11.14 -6.97 3.88
N ALA A 157 11.91 -7.56 2.96
CA ALA A 157 13.17 -7.01 2.46
C ALA A 157 12.98 -6.18 1.17
N GLY A 158 11.75 -6.06 0.67
CA GLY A 158 11.40 -5.27 -0.50
C GLY A 158 11.31 -6.11 -1.78
N GLY A 159 10.56 -5.63 -2.78
CA GLY A 159 10.41 -6.31 -4.07
C GLY A 159 9.76 -7.69 -4.01
N GLY A 160 9.08 -8.04 -2.90
CA GLY A 160 8.54 -9.40 -2.68
C GLY A 160 9.56 -10.39 -2.09
N LEU A 161 10.68 -9.87 -1.58
CA LEU A 161 11.67 -10.63 -0.83
C LEU A 161 11.33 -10.58 0.66
N LEU A 162 11.50 -11.70 1.34
CA LEU A 162 11.27 -11.86 2.76
C LEU A 162 12.59 -12.23 3.44
N ARG A 163 12.85 -11.60 4.57
CA ARG A 163 13.97 -11.89 5.45
C ARG A 163 13.44 -12.61 6.68
N ALA A 164 14.05 -13.73 7.02
CA ALA A 164 13.77 -14.40 8.28
C ALA A 164 14.49 -13.67 9.43
N ALA A 165 13.76 -13.34 10.49
CA ALA A 165 14.36 -12.79 11.71
C ALA A 165 15.29 -13.79 12.40
N ALA A 166 16.20 -13.30 13.25
CA ALA A 166 17.13 -14.14 13.99
C ALA A 166 16.38 -15.17 14.86
N GLY A 167 16.57 -16.46 14.57
CA GLY A 167 15.91 -17.57 15.27
C GLY A 167 14.73 -18.20 14.52
N ALA A 168 14.26 -17.60 13.42
CA ALA A 168 13.34 -18.25 12.50
C ALA A 168 14.14 -19.23 11.60
N SER A 169 14.11 -20.52 11.94
CA SER A 169 14.64 -21.55 11.05
C SER A 169 13.63 -21.87 9.96
N GLY A 170 14.11 -21.90 8.73
CA GLY A 170 13.36 -22.42 7.61
C GLY A 170 13.38 -23.95 7.64
N GLU A 171 12.22 -24.57 7.66
CA GLU A 171 12.07 -26.04 7.59
C GLU A 171 11.70 -26.43 6.15
N PRO A 172 12.01 -27.66 5.69
CA PRO A 172 11.56 -28.12 4.38
C PRO A 172 10.03 -28.14 4.32
N ALA A 173 9.45 -27.42 3.36
CA ALA A 173 8.00 -27.38 3.17
C ALA A 173 7.51 -28.52 2.25
N SER A 174 6.23 -28.85 2.40
CA SER A 174 5.52 -29.84 1.58
C SER A 174 4.95 -29.29 0.26
N GLY A 175 5.15 -27.99 -0.01
CA GLY A 175 4.73 -27.36 -1.25
C GLY A 175 5.28 -28.08 -2.47
N THR A 176 4.50 -28.09 -3.55
CA THR A 176 4.91 -28.70 -4.82
C THR A 176 5.26 -27.61 -5.82
N ILE A 177 6.27 -27.86 -6.64
CA ILE A 177 6.66 -26.93 -7.71
C ILE A 177 5.91 -27.28 -8.98
N ARG A 178 5.43 -26.26 -9.69
CA ARG A 178 4.88 -26.37 -11.02
C ARG A 178 5.73 -25.55 -11.98
N GLN A 179 6.30 -26.23 -12.98
CA GLN A 179 7.06 -25.60 -14.04
C GLN A 179 6.13 -25.00 -15.11
N GLY A 180 6.54 -23.90 -15.74
CA GLY A 180 5.75 -23.23 -16.78
C GLY A 180 4.69 -22.28 -16.25
N ALA A 181 4.75 -21.92 -14.97
CA ALA A 181 3.80 -21.04 -14.33
C ALA A 181 4.51 -20.14 -13.31
N TYR A 182 3.90 -19.02 -12.94
CA TYR A 182 4.34 -18.20 -11.82
C TYR A 182 3.16 -17.79 -10.95
N GLU A 183 3.43 -17.47 -9.69
CA GLU A 183 2.43 -16.89 -8.80
C GLU A 183 2.29 -15.38 -9.09
N ALA A 184 1.10 -14.88 -9.40
CA ALA A 184 0.84 -13.45 -9.54
C ALA A 184 0.73 -12.77 -8.17
N SER A 185 0.84 -11.44 -8.14
CA SER A 185 0.61 -10.69 -6.91
C SER A 185 -0.80 -10.92 -6.35
N ASN A 186 -0.94 -10.93 -5.03
CA ASN A 186 -2.23 -10.95 -4.33
C ASN A 186 -2.82 -9.52 -4.14
N VAL A 187 -2.24 -8.51 -4.81
CA VAL A 187 -2.74 -7.14 -4.81
C VAL A 187 -3.86 -6.98 -5.85
N SER A 188 -4.91 -6.25 -5.45
CA SER A 188 -5.99 -5.82 -6.33
C SER A 188 -5.93 -4.31 -6.53
N THR A 189 -5.65 -3.85 -7.76
CA THR A 189 -5.56 -2.40 -8.06
C THR A 189 -6.84 -1.66 -7.69
N GLY A 190 -8.02 -2.27 -7.89
CA GLY A 190 -9.30 -1.65 -7.54
C GLY A 190 -9.42 -1.38 -6.04
N ASP A 191 -9.05 -2.36 -5.21
CA ASP A 191 -9.13 -2.25 -3.76
C ASP A 191 -8.08 -1.28 -3.19
N GLU A 192 -6.88 -1.23 -3.77
CA GLU A 192 -5.85 -0.27 -3.36
C GLU A 192 -6.22 1.17 -3.75
N MET A 193 -6.85 1.40 -4.91
CA MET A 193 -7.35 2.73 -5.29
C MET A 193 -8.46 3.22 -4.35
N VAL A 194 -9.36 2.33 -3.92
CA VAL A 194 -10.36 2.66 -2.88
C VAL A 194 -9.65 3.00 -1.57
N THR A 195 -8.63 2.23 -1.19
CA THR A 195 -7.84 2.45 0.03
C THR A 195 -7.14 3.83 0.02
N ILE A 196 -6.58 4.23 -1.12
CA ILE A 196 -5.98 5.57 -1.30
C ILE A 196 -7.05 6.65 -1.12
N MET A 197 -8.20 6.52 -1.81
CA MET A 197 -9.28 7.51 -1.75
C MET A 197 -9.86 7.65 -0.33
N GLU A 198 -10.07 6.55 0.38
CA GLU A 198 -10.52 6.60 1.76
C GLU A 198 -9.50 7.27 2.68
N SER A 199 -8.22 6.95 2.49
CA SER A 199 -7.13 7.52 3.30
C SER A 199 -6.99 9.02 3.06
N LEU A 200 -7.11 9.48 1.82
CA LEU A 200 -7.16 10.91 1.48
C LEU A 200 -8.37 11.62 2.12
N ARG A 201 -9.56 11.01 2.12
CA ARG A 201 -10.73 11.58 2.80
C ARG A 201 -10.53 11.68 4.32
N ARG A 202 -9.86 10.70 4.94
CA ARG A 202 -9.48 10.74 6.36
C ARG A 202 -8.48 11.88 6.61
N ALA A 203 -7.48 12.03 5.75
CA ALA A 203 -6.50 13.11 5.82
C ALA A 203 -7.15 14.49 5.70
N GLU A 204 -8.00 14.71 4.70
CA GLU A 204 -8.74 15.97 4.50
C GLU A 204 -9.60 16.33 5.71
N SER A 205 -10.26 15.32 6.30
CA SER A 205 -11.08 15.52 7.49
C SER A 205 -10.22 15.97 8.66
N ALA A 206 -9.06 15.35 8.88
CA ALA A 206 -8.12 15.75 9.92
C ALA A 206 -7.51 17.14 9.68
N GLN A 207 -7.17 17.49 8.43
CA GLN A 207 -6.68 18.84 8.06
C GLN A 207 -7.70 19.94 8.37
N ARG A 208 -8.99 19.68 8.15
CA ARG A 208 -10.06 20.64 8.52
C ARG A 208 -10.13 20.89 10.03
N LEU A 209 -9.80 19.88 10.84
CA LEU A 209 -9.80 19.98 12.29
C LEU A 209 -8.63 20.82 12.82
N THR A 210 -7.46 20.70 12.20
CA THR A 210 -6.25 21.49 12.55
C THR A 210 -6.22 22.88 11.93
N SER A 211 -6.95 23.11 10.83
CA SER A 211 -6.96 24.42 10.18
C SER A 211 -7.43 25.52 11.14
N PRO A 212 -6.66 26.62 11.31
CA PRO A 212 -7.07 27.71 12.17
C PRO A 212 -8.33 28.33 11.57
N ARG A 213 -9.46 28.26 12.31
CA ARG A 213 -10.65 29.00 11.92
C ARG A 213 -10.26 30.48 11.87
N PRO A 214 -10.59 31.22 10.79
CA PRO A 214 -10.33 32.65 10.76
C PRO A 214 -10.98 33.25 12.01
N ALA A 215 -10.15 33.90 12.83
CA ALA A 215 -10.63 34.57 14.02
C ALA A 215 -11.82 35.41 13.60
N CYS A 216 -12.99 35.10 14.14
CA CYS A 216 -14.15 35.96 13.97
C CYS A 216 -13.80 37.21 14.75
N SER A 217 -13.07 38.14 14.12
CA SER A 217 -12.88 39.47 14.65
C SER A 217 -14.29 39.99 14.83
N ARG A 218 -14.76 39.98 16.08
CA ARG A 218 -15.89 40.79 16.50
C ARG A 218 -15.44 42.18 16.14
N ARG A 219 -15.81 42.63 14.94
CA ARG A 219 -15.86 44.04 14.60
C ARG A 219 -16.99 44.57 15.48
N SER A 220 -16.72 44.73 16.77
CA SER A 220 -17.44 45.63 17.66
C SER A 220 -17.13 47.03 17.12
N GLY A 221 -17.74 47.35 15.99
CA GLY A 221 -17.97 48.73 15.60
C GLY A 221 -18.78 49.31 16.74
N ARG A 222 -18.08 49.97 17.67
CA ARG A 222 -18.67 50.91 18.60
C ARG A 222 -19.54 51.81 17.72
N TRP A 223 -20.86 51.67 17.82
CA TRP A 223 -21.78 52.65 17.28
C TRP A 223 -21.56 53.93 18.08
N THR A 224 -20.53 54.70 17.72
CA THR A 224 -20.42 56.08 18.16
C THR A 224 -21.46 56.83 17.36
N SER A 225 -22.50 57.25 18.08
CA SER A 225 -23.51 58.22 17.69
C SER A 225 -22.98 59.26 16.69
N SER A 226 -23.67 59.31 15.55
CA SER A 226 -23.87 60.42 14.60
C SER A 226 -22.94 61.64 14.72
N PRO A 227 -22.19 62.01 13.66
CA PRO A 227 -21.87 63.40 13.42
C PRO A 227 -23.06 64.07 12.73
N THR A 228 -23.53 65.13 13.37
CA THR A 228 -24.46 66.17 12.94
C THR A 228 -24.48 66.38 11.42
N ILE A 229 -25.69 66.33 10.85
CA ILE A 229 -25.97 66.80 9.50
C ILE A 229 -25.71 68.32 9.46
N SER A 230 -24.68 68.74 8.74
CA SER A 230 -24.54 70.13 8.28
C SER A 230 -24.82 70.20 6.78
N PRO A 231 -25.54 71.22 6.29
CA PRO A 231 -26.06 71.25 4.94
C PRO A 231 -24.98 71.64 3.91
N ILE A 232 -25.07 70.97 2.76
CA ILE A 232 -24.79 71.44 1.40
C ILE A 232 -23.82 72.63 1.27
N SER A 233 -22.61 72.35 0.76
CA SER A 233 -21.95 73.25 -0.18
C SER A 233 -21.29 72.46 -1.31
N THR A 234 -21.51 72.97 -2.51
CA THR A 234 -21.16 72.42 -3.82
C THR A 234 -19.69 72.65 -4.17
N ARG A 235 -18.92 71.60 -4.49
CA ARG A 235 -18.14 71.40 -5.74
C ARG A 235 -17.06 70.30 -5.62
N PRO A 236 -16.80 69.52 -6.70
CA PRO A 236 -15.74 68.50 -6.79
C PRO A 236 -14.44 69.13 -7.39
N PRO A 237 -13.23 68.51 -7.35
CA PRO A 237 -12.93 67.33 -8.19
C PRO A 237 -11.89 66.29 -7.68
N SER A 238 -11.92 65.16 -8.41
CA SER A 238 -10.82 64.28 -8.85
C SER A 238 -10.02 63.40 -7.89
N SER A 239 -10.09 62.10 -8.22
CA SER A 239 -9.07 61.05 -8.11
C SER A 239 -8.82 60.42 -6.73
N GLY A 240 -9.35 59.21 -6.55
CA GLY A 240 -9.07 58.40 -5.37
C GLY A 240 -9.75 57.03 -5.43
N ARG A 241 -9.06 56.09 -6.08
CA ARG A 241 -9.35 54.64 -6.17
C ARG A 241 -10.05 54.10 -4.90
N ARG A 242 -11.21 53.46 -5.05
CA ARG A 242 -11.68 52.44 -4.09
C ARG A 242 -12.36 51.29 -4.81
N CYS A 243 -11.82 50.10 -4.55
CA CYS A 243 -12.27 48.79 -5.01
C CYS A 243 -13.76 48.56 -4.75
N ALA A 244 -14.45 48.09 -5.79
CA ALA A 244 -15.77 47.51 -5.70
C ALA A 244 -15.66 46.05 -5.23
N SER A 245 -16.32 45.70 -4.12
CA SER A 245 -16.93 44.37 -3.93
C SER A 245 -17.77 44.33 -2.64
N ARG A 246 -19.04 44.72 -2.75
CA ARG A 246 -20.08 44.30 -1.80
C ARG A 246 -21.39 44.08 -2.52
N SER A 247 -21.55 42.88 -3.07
CA SER A 247 -22.87 42.36 -3.44
C SER A 247 -22.83 40.84 -3.43
N TRP A 248 -23.28 40.24 -2.33
CA TRP A 248 -24.25 39.14 -2.33
C TRP A 248 -24.32 38.54 -0.93
N CYS A 249 -25.33 38.98 -0.18
CA CYS A 249 -25.82 38.29 1.00
C CYS A 249 -27.35 38.27 0.85
N ARG A 250 -27.87 37.43 -0.06
CA ARG A 250 -29.30 37.17 -0.19
C ARG A 250 -29.67 36.02 0.75
N ARG A 251 -30.43 36.39 1.77
CA ARG A 251 -31.15 35.53 2.71
C ARG A 251 -32.00 34.50 1.96
N HIS A 252 -31.77 33.21 2.20
CA HIS A 252 -32.80 32.19 2.03
C HIS A 252 -33.56 32.03 3.36
N ARG A 253 -34.82 32.49 3.39
CA ARG A 253 -35.81 32.08 4.41
C ARG A 253 -36.29 30.66 4.06
N PRO A 254 -36.44 29.74 5.02
CA PRO A 254 -37.13 28.47 4.77
C PRO A 254 -38.64 28.69 4.65
N ARG A 255 -39.24 28.17 3.57
CA ARG A 255 -40.69 28.10 3.36
C ARG A 255 -41.29 27.02 4.27
N ALA A 256 -42.35 27.37 4.99
CA ALA A 256 -43.15 26.46 5.79
C ALA A 256 -43.83 25.38 4.92
N ALA A 257 -43.78 24.12 5.38
CA ALA A 257 -44.43 22.97 4.77
C ALA A 257 -45.94 22.95 5.11
N ARG A 258 -46.78 22.71 4.11
CA ARG A 258 -48.21 22.36 4.25
C ARG A 258 -48.34 20.83 4.39
N PRO A 259 -49.19 20.29 5.28
CA PRO A 259 -49.42 18.86 5.39
C PRO A 259 -50.36 18.36 4.28
N GLY A 260 -49.89 17.39 3.49
CA GLY A 260 -50.65 16.68 2.46
C GLY A 260 -51.49 15.55 3.05
N ARG A 261 -52.76 15.49 2.62
CA ARG A 261 -53.79 14.52 2.98
C ARG A 261 -53.35 13.07 2.79
N ARG A 262 -53.55 12.23 3.83
CA ARG A 262 -53.49 10.76 3.73
C ARG A 262 -54.72 10.22 2.98
N ARG A 263 -54.45 9.30 2.06
CA ARG A 263 -55.41 8.50 1.30
C ARG A 263 -56.12 7.49 2.20
N ARG A 264 -57.43 7.36 2.04
CA ARG A 264 -58.20 6.12 2.27
C ARG A 264 -57.94 5.17 1.10
N ARG A 265 -57.59 3.91 1.38
CA ARG A 265 -57.87 2.67 0.61
C ARG A 265 -57.15 1.50 1.30
N GLY A 266 -57.89 0.44 1.57
CA GLY A 266 -57.42 -0.78 2.24
C GLY A 266 -57.89 -0.84 3.67
#